data_AF-A0A497GR08-F1
#
_entry.id   AF-A0A497GR08-F1
#
_cell.length_a   1.000
_cell.length_b   1.000
_cell.length_c   1.000
_cell.angle_alpha   90.00
_cell.angle_beta   90.00
_cell.angle_gamma   90.00
#
_symmetry.space_group_name_H-M   'P 1'
#
loop_
_entity.id
_entity.type
_entity.pdbx_description
1 polymer ?
#
loop_
_entity_poly.entity_id
_entity_poly.type
_entity_poly.pdbx_seq_one_letter_code
_entity_poly.pdbx_strand_id
1 'polypeptide(L)'
;MRKYTHNIAAGVVFGIVLGLLYKPLGFWTGFIAGFSATLIHILGDIFTYMEFSPLWPISKKRIALKWFRSRDPIANDLMWFLGSMTFLFYILFIYTNAGYVLIEVIQRIVKVLQKPRP
;
A
#
# COMPACT_ATOMS: atom_id res chain seq x y z
N MET A 1 -10.87 -5.91 -19.19
CA MET A 1 -9.54 -5.96 -18.54
C MET A 1 -9.62 -6.41 -17.07
N ARG A 2 -10.40 -5.74 -16.20
CA ARG A 2 -10.52 -6.07 -14.74
C ARG A 2 -10.76 -7.55 -14.39
N LYS A 3 -11.55 -8.28 -15.20
CA LYS A 3 -11.84 -9.71 -14.97
C LYS A 3 -10.59 -10.58 -14.81
N TYR A 4 -9.50 -10.25 -15.52
CA TYR A 4 -8.31 -11.09 -15.55
C TYR A 4 -7.18 -10.58 -14.63
N THR A 5 -7.12 -9.28 -14.38
CA THR A 5 -5.98 -8.66 -13.69
C THR A 5 -6.26 -8.20 -12.26
N HIS A 6 -7.53 -8.19 -11.84
CA HIS A 6 -7.93 -7.68 -10.51
C HIS A 6 -8.64 -8.78 -9.72
N ASN A 7 -7.91 -9.87 -9.45
CA ASN A 7 -8.39 -11.00 -8.66
C ASN A 7 -7.23 -11.72 -7.96
N ILE A 8 -7.54 -12.67 -7.08
CA ILE A 8 -6.55 -13.46 -6.34
C ILE A 8 -5.57 -14.18 -7.29
N ALA A 9 -6.04 -14.74 -8.41
CA ALA A 9 -5.13 -15.40 -9.35
C ALA A 9 -4.07 -14.43 -9.90
N ALA A 10 -4.49 -13.22 -10.29
CA ALA A 10 -3.56 -12.18 -10.72
C ALA A 10 -2.57 -11.84 -9.61
N GLY A 11 -3.03 -11.75 -8.36
CA GLY A 11 -2.16 -11.56 -7.20
C GLY A 11 -1.11 -12.66 -7.07
N VAL A 12 -1.49 -13.93 -7.22
CA VAL A 12 -0.55 -15.06 -7.19
C VAL A 12 0.48 -14.96 -8.32
N VAL A 13 0.03 -14.63 -9.53
CA VAL A 13 0.94 -14.44 -10.69
C VAL A 13 1.94 -13.32 -10.41
N PHE A 14 1.48 -12.15 -9.99
CA PHE A 14 2.38 -11.03 -9.65
C PHE A 14 3.31 -11.36 -8.47
N GLY A 15 2.80 -12.07 -7.47
CA GLY A 15 3.62 -12.60 -6.38
C GLY A 15 4.74 -13.50 -6.89
N ILE A 16 4.43 -14.50 -7.74
CA ILE A 16 5.45 -15.38 -8.30
C ILE A 16 6.48 -14.59 -9.13
N VAL A 17 6.02 -13.69 -9.99
CA VAL A 17 6.89 -12.86 -10.83
C VAL A 17 7.85 -12.04 -9.96
N LEU A 18 7.35 -11.35 -8.94
CA LEU A 18 8.20 -10.56 -8.06
C LEU A 18 9.06 -11.42 -7.14
N GLY A 19 8.58 -12.58 -6.69
CA GLY A 19 9.38 -13.53 -5.91
C GLY A 19 10.58 -14.05 -6.70
N LEU A 20 10.41 -14.29 -8.01
CA LEU A 20 11.51 -14.66 -8.90
C LEU A 20 12.45 -13.48 -9.18
N LEU A 21 11.89 -12.29 -9.46
CA LEU A 21 12.68 -11.08 -9.76
C LEU A 21 13.56 -10.65 -8.57
N TYR A 22 13.01 -10.70 -7.37
CA TYR A 22 13.69 -10.32 -6.13
C TYR A 22 14.26 -11.51 -5.36
N LYS A 23 14.54 -12.63 -6.04
CA LYS A 23 15.14 -13.82 -5.42
C LYS A 23 16.38 -13.52 -4.56
N PRO A 24 17.30 -12.59 -4.91
CA PRO A 24 18.42 -12.23 -4.04
C PRO A 24 18.02 -11.68 -2.66
N LEU A 25 16.82 -11.08 -2.54
CA LEU A 25 16.24 -10.59 -1.28
C LEU A 25 15.38 -11.66 -0.57
N GLY A 26 15.31 -12.87 -1.12
CA GLY A 26 14.43 -13.96 -0.71
C GLY A 26 13.16 -14.00 -1.55
N PHE A 27 12.85 -15.19 -2.08
CA PHE A 27 11.64 -15.42 -2.90
C PHE A 27 10.37 -14.97 -2.18
N TRP A 28 10.22 -15.33 -0.90
CA TRP A 28 9.03 -14.98 -0.12
C TRP A 28 8.88 -13.48 0.10
N THR A 29 9.98 -12.74 0.23
CA THR A 29 9.96 -11.27 0.33
C THR A 29 9.33 -10.66 -0.93
N GLY A 30 9.84 -11.03 -2.10
CA GLY A 30 9.30 -10.58 -3.38
C GLY A 30 7.86 -11.05 -3.62
N PHE A 31 7.56 -12.30 -3.26
CA PHE A 31 6.22 -12.87 -3.39
C PHE A 31 5.20 -12.13 -2.55
N ILE A 32 5.47 -11.95 -1.26
CA ILE A 32 4.57 -11.25 -0.33
C ILE A 32 4.39 -9.81 -0.82
N ALA A 33 5.45 -9.13 -1.24
CA ALA A 33 5.35 -7.77 -1.77
C ALA A 33 4.41 -7.69 -2.99
N GLY A 34 4.61 -8.53 -4.01
CA GLY A 34 3.78 -8.52 -5.22
C GLY A 34 2.34 -8.96 -4.99
N PHE A 35 2.15 -10.01 -4.19
CA PHE A 35 0.84 -10.54 -3.83
C PHE A 35 0.04 -9.51 -3.02
N SER A 36 0.61 -8.98 -1.94
CA SER A 36 -0.05 -8.01 -1.07
C SER A 36 -0.32 -6.68 -1.76
N ALA A 37 0.60 -6.18 -2.60
CA ALA A 37 0.35 -4.99 -3.41
C ALA A 37 -0.86 -5.16 -4.33
N THR A 38 -0.99 -6.32 -4.98
CA THR A 38 -2.14 -6.63 -5.82
C THR A 38 -3.43 -6.73 -5.00
N LEU A 39 -3.38 -7.34 -3.81
CA LEU A 39 -4.55 -7.41 -2.92
C LEU A 39 -5.00 -6.04 -2.44
N ILE A 40 -4.09 -5.15 -2.05
CA ILE A 40 -4.41 -3.78 -1.64
C ILE A 40 -5.05 -3.00 -2.79
N HIS A 41 -4.53 -3.15 -4.01
CA HIS A 41 -5.12 -2.55 -5.20
C HIS A 41 -6.55 -3.07 -5.47
N ILE A 42 -6.77 -4.38 -5.34
CA ILE A 42 -8.09 -5.00 -5.42
C ILE A 42 -9.04 -4.47 -4.33
N LEU A 43 -8.56 -4.29 -3.10
CA LEU A 43 -9.34 -3.72 -2.00
C LEU A 43 -9.79 -2.28 -2.33
N GLY A 44 -8.90 -1.46 -2.89
CA GLY A 44 -9.25 -0.12 -3.39
C GLY A 44 -10.35 -0.17 -4.46
N ASP A 45 -10.25 -1.13 -5.37
CA ASP A 45 -11.22 -1.31 -6.46
C ASP A 45 -12.63 -1.70 -5.99
N ILE A 46 -12.75 -2.36 -4.83
CA ILE A 46 -14.06 -2.74 -4.25
C ILE A 46 -14.92 -1.51 -3.97
N PHE A 47 -14.33 -0.37 -3.61
CA PHE A 47 -15.07 0.87 -3.35
C PHE A 47 -15.67 1.50 -4.62
N THR A 48 -15.16 1.14 -5.79
CA THR A 48 -15.60 1.73 -7.06
C THR A 48 -16.96 1.19 -7.52
N TYR A 49 -17.58 1.85 -8.51
CA TYR A 49 -18.87 1.41 -9.08
C TYR A 49 -18.76 0.16 -9.97
N MET A 50 -17.55 -0.23 -10.37
CA MET A 50 -17.35 -1.28 -11.36
C MET A 50 -17.27 -2.66 -10.69
N GLU A 51 -18.27 -3.50 -10.92
CA GLU A 51 -18.34 -4.85 -10.36
C GLU A 51 -17.32 -5.80 -10.98
N PHE A 52 -16.65 -6.59 -10.13
CA PHE A 52 -15.68 -7.60 -10.54
C PHE A 52 -15.61 -8.75 -9.53
N SER A 53 -14.94 -9.85 -9.86
CA SER A 53 -14.77 -11.00 -8.95
C SER A 53 -13.39 -10.99 -8.30
N PRO A 54 -13.21 -10.30 -7.15
CA PRO A 54 -11.90 -10.22 -6.49
C PRO A 54 -11.40 -11.60 -6.06
N LEU A 55 -12.32 -12.49 -5.68
CA LEU A 55 -11.99 -13.82 -5.18
C LEU A 55 -11.78 -14.87 -6.28
N TRP A 56 -11.80 -14.52 -7.57
CA TRP A 56 -11.53 -15.49 -8.62
C TRP A 56 -10.09 -16.03 -8.46
N PRO A 57 -9.87 -17.36 -8.53
CA PRO A 57 -10.74 -18.40 -9.07
C PRO A 57 -11.63 -19.13 -8.04
N ILE A 58 -11.52 -18.78 -6.76
CA ILE A 58 -12.26 -19.41 -5.65
C ILE A 58 -13.76 -19.12 -5.76
N SER A 59 -14.12 -17.89 -6.11
CA SER A 59 -15.52 -17.49 -6.34
C SER A 59 -15.67 -16.60 -7.55
N LYS A 60 -16.75 -16.82 -8.31
CA LYS A 60 -17.18 -15.99 -9.44
C LYS A 60 -18.19 -14.91 -9.04
N LYS A 61 -18.45 -14.72 -7.74
CA LYS A 61 -19.34 -13.65 -7.25
C LYS A 61 -18.74 -12.31 -7.63
N ARG A 62 -19.54 -11.43 -8.24
CA ARG A 62 -19.14 -10.06 -8.56
C ARG A 62 -19.58 -9.14 -7.44
N ILE A 63 -18.69 -8.27 -6.97
CA ILE A 63 -18.96 -7.32 -5.89
C ILE A 63 -18.47 -5.92 -6.25
N ALA A 64 -19.11 -4.91 -5.66
CA ALA A 64 -18.71 -3.50 -5.64
C ALA A 64 -19.52 -2.79 -4.54
N LEU A 65 -18.90 -1.89 -3.78
CA LEU A 65 -19.58 -1.08 -2.75
C LEU A 65 -20.26 0.15 -3.32
N LYS A 66 -19.90 0.54 -4.54
CA LYS A 66 -20.51 1.65 -5.27
C LYS A 66 -20.43 2.99 -4.53
N TRP A 67 -19.24 3.36 -4.03
CA TRP A 67 -19.00 4.64 -3.35
C TRP A 67 -18.56 5.76 -4.29
N PHE A 68 -17.65 5.48 -5.23
CA PHE A 68 -17.20 6.46 -6.22
C PHE A 68 -16.91 5.84 -7.60
N ARG A 69 -16.79 6.70 -8.63
CA ARG A 69 -16.39 6.27 -9.98
C ARG A 69 -14.87 6.07 -10.01
N SER A 70 -14.36 5.07 -10.72
CA SER A 70 -12.90 4.83 -10.83
C SER A 70 -12.10 5.97 -11.48
N ARG A 71 -12.78 6.91 -12.13
CA ARG A 71 -12.20 8.10 -12.77
C ARG A 71 -12.43 9.38 -11.96
N ASP A 72 -12.91 9.25 -10.73
CA ASP A 72 -13.10 10.39 -9.84
C ASP A 72 -11.73 10.92 -9.37
N PRO A 73 -11.36 12.16 -9.71
CA PRO A 73 -10.03 12.67 -9.40
C PRO A 73 -9.81 12.81 -7.89
N ILE A 74 -10.84 13.21 -7.14
CA ILE A 74 -10.74 13.41 -5.68
C ILE A 74 -10.49 12.07 -4.99
N ALA A 75 -11.24 11.03 -5.36
CA ALA A 75 -11.05 9.70 -4.80
C ALA A 75 -9.68 9.11 -5.14
N ASN A 76 -9.20 9.33 -6.36
CA ASN A 76 -7.89 8.86 -6.79
C ASN A 76 -6.75 9.56 -6.04
N ASP A 77 -6.81 10.89 -5.91
CA ASP A 77 -5.82 11.68 -5.18
C ASP A 77 -5.81 11.30 -3.70
N LEU A 78 -6.99 11.10 -3.10
CA LEU A 78 -7.11 10.67 -1.71
C LEU A 78 -6.49 9.28 -1.49
N MET A 79 -6.79 8.30 -2.35
CA MET A 79 -6.23 6.95 -2.21
C MET A 79 -4.72 6.93 -2.42
N TRP A 80 -4.22 7.71 -3.38
CA TRP A 80 -2.78 7.88 -3.60
C TRP A 80 -2.09 8.54 -2.41
N PHE A 81 -2.69 9.59 -1.85
CA PHE A 81 -2.19 10.27 -0.65
C PHE A 81 -2.15 9.32 0.55
N LEU A 82 -3.25 8.62 0.84
CA LEU A 82 -3.34 7.67 1.95
C LEU A 82 -2.33 6.53 1.81
N GLY A 83 -2.18 5.96 0.61
CA GLY A 83 -1.17 4.94 0.33
C GLY A 83 0.25 5.45 0.54
N SER A 84 0.57 6.64 0.02
CA SER A 84 1.88 7.26 0.15
C SER A 84 2.23 7.60 1.60
N MET A 85 1.26 8.14 2.37
CA MET A 85 1.43 8.43 3.80
C MET A 85 1.63 7.15 4.60
N THR A 86 0.85 6.09 4.31
CA THR A 86 1.00 4.80 4.99
C THR A 86 2.37 4.18 4.73
N PHE A 87 2.84 4.24 3.47
CA PHE A 87 4.17 3.75 3.10
C PHE A 87 5.29 4.55 3.78
N LEU A 88 5.22 5.89 3.75
CA LEU A 88 6.19 6.75 4.44
C LEU A 88 6.21 6.48 5.94
N PHE A 89 5.04 6.36 6.57
CA PHE A 89 4.93 6.03 7.99
C PHE A 89 5.59 4.69 8.31
N TYR A 90 5.29 3.65 7.52
CA TYR A 90 5.92 2.35 7.67
C TYR A 90 7.44 2.43 7.56
N ILE A 91 7.98 3.13 6.55
CA ILE A 91 9.42 3.28 6.39
C ILE A 91 10.05 4.03 7.56
N LEU A 92 9.46 5.14 8.00
CA LEU A 92 10.03 6.01 9.03
C LEU A 92 9.99 5.42 10.43
N PHE A 93 8.93 4.69 10.78
CA PHE A 93 8.67 4.30 12.17
C PHE A 93 8.68 2.79 12.42
N ILE A 94 8.47 1.97 11.38
CA ILE A 94 8.37 0.51 11.56
C ILE A 94 9.58 -0.18 10.96
N TYR A 95 9.90 0.10 9.70
CA TYR A 95 11.03 -0.51 9.01
C TYR A 95 12.36 0.10 9.43
N THR A 96 12.38 1.40 9.71
CA THR A 96 13.55 2.12 10.21
C THR A 96 13.22 2.85 11.50
N ASN A 97 14.25 3.28 12.22
CA ASN A 97 14.12 4.17 13.38
C ASN A 97 14.23 5.65 13.01
N ALA A 98 14.24 5.99 11.72
CA ALA A 98 14.53 7.34 11.25
C ALA A 98 13.54 8.39 11.79
N GLY A 99 12.26 8.02 11.87
CA GLY A 99 11.22 8.89 12.43
C GLY A 99 11.44 9.20 13.90
N TYR A 100 11.85 8.21 14.70
CA TYR A 100 12.17 8.41 16.12
C TYR A 100 13.42 9.30 16.30
N VAL A 101 14.47 9.05 15.52
CA VAL A 101 15.69 9.88 15.54
C VAL A 101 15.39 11.33 15.17
N LEU A 102 14.55 11.55 14.15
CA LEU A 102 14.14 12.90 13.75
C LEU A 102 13.42 13.63 14.89
N ILE A 103 12.49 12.95 15.56
CA ILE A 103 11.77 13.50 16.72
C ILE A 103 12.75 13.88 17.84
N GLU A 104 13.71 13.01 18.16
CA GLU A 104 14.71 13.28 19.20
C GLU A 104 15.58 14.50 18.85
N VAL A 105 16.05 14.60 17.60
CA VAL A 105 16.84 15.75 17.13
C VAL A 105 16.04 17.05 17.24
N ILE A 106 14.77 17.05 16.81
CA ILE A 106 13.89 18.22 16.92
C ILE A 106 13.71 18.61 18.38
N GLN A 107 13.44 17.65 19.27
CA GLN A 107 13.31 17.91 20.71
C GLN A 107 14.59 18.51 21.30
N ARG A 108 15.76 18.02 20.89
CA ARG A 108 17.06 18.56 21.32
C ARG A 108 17.26 19.99 20.86
N ILE A 109 16.93 20.31 19.60
CA ILE A 109 17.00 21.67 19.06
C ILE A 109 16.06 22.60 19.83
N VAL A 110 14.79 22.21 20.02
CA VAL A 110 13.81 23.01 20.78
C VAL A 110 14.31 23.28 22.20
N LYS A 111 14.85 22.26 22.88
CA LYS A 111 15.41 22.41 24.23
C LYS A 111 16.59 23.38 24.29
N VAL A 112 17.45 23.39 23.27
CA VAL A 112 18.56 24.36 23.17
C VAL A 112 18.04 25.78 22.95
N LEU A 113 17.05 25.95 22.06
CA LEU A 113 16.44 27.25 21.78
C LEU A 113 15.66 27.83 22.98
N GLN A 114 15.06 26.97 23.80
CA GLN A 114 14.33 27.36 25.01
C GLN A 114 15.24 27.58 26.22
N LYS A 115 16.51 27.18 26.16
CA LYS A 115 17.44 27.39 27.28
C LYS A 115 17.69 28.90 27.44
N PRO A 116 17.41 29.50 28.60
CA PRO A 116 17.69 30.91 28.82
C PRO A 116 19.19 31.17 28.61
N ARG A 117 19.49 32.21 27.84
CA ARG A 117 20.88 32.65 27.65
C ARG A 117 21.38 33.25 28.97
N PRO A 118 22.65 33.00 29.35
CA PRO A 118 23.25 33.61 30.54
C PRO A 118 23.25 35.14 30.44
#